data_AF-A0A936E987-F1
#
_entry.id   AF-A0A936E987-F1
#
_cell.length_a   1.000
_cell.length_b   1.000
_cell.length_c   1.000
_cell.angle_alpha   90.00
_cell.angle_beta   90.00
_cell.angle_gamma   90.00
#
_symmetry.space_group_name_H-M   'P 1'
#
loop_
_entity.id
_entity.type
_entity.pdbx_description
1 polymer ?
#
loop_
_entity_poly.entity_id
_entity_poly.type
_entity_poly.pdbx_seq_one_letter_code
_entity_poly.pdbx_strand_id
1 'polypeptide(L)'
;MDDYFGSSVAVADGTVMVGAHQEDSNATGLNGDQADNSANNSGAAYIFTRTGEIWSQQAYLKASNTDEGDYFGSAVTIAGDLVAVGAYGEASNATGVNGDQGNNSAFISGAVYLNRPRYPLTIMPDGTGTGSVVSIPAGIDCGVTCTVQIAIGSIVTLTATADPNSSFTGWSGGLITTTTPSLSQWTATKPLLPPSPSTNTS
;
A
#
# COMPACT_ATOMS: atom_id res chain seq x y z
N MET A 1 23.65 5.99 -11.32
CA MET A 1 24.30 4.70 -11.04
C MET A 1 23.28 3.61 -11.39
N ASP A 2 23.66 2.34 -11.32
CA ASP A 2 22.69 1.25 -11.42
C ASP A 2 22.24 0.91 -9.99
N ASP A 3 20.93 0.87 -9.71
CA ASP A 3 20.39 0.66 -8.35
C ASP A 3 20.32 -0.83 -7.94
N TYR A 4 20.77 -1.72 -8.84
CA TYR A 4 20.72 -3.18 -8.66
C TYR A 4 19.29 -3.71 -8.40
N PHE A 5 18.29 -3.08 -9.01
CA PHE A 5 16.91 -3.59 -9.00
C PHE A 5 16.87 -5.02 -9.54
N GLY A 6 16.27 -5.94 -8.79
CA GLY A 6 16.25 -7.37 -9.12
C GLY A 6 17.33 -8.19 -8.42
N SER A 7 18.17 -7.55 -7.60
CA SER A 7 19.24 -8.24 -6.83
C SER A 7 18.72 -9.29 -5.85
N SER A 8 17.48 -9.12 -5.36
CA SER A 8 16.77 -10.11 -4.58
C SER A 8 15.29 -10.13 -5.00
N VAL A 9 14.64 -11.29 -4.98
CA VAL A 9 13.23 -11.44 -5.39
C VAL A 9 12.53 -12.46 -4.50
N ALA A 10 11.33 -12.10 -4.03
CA ALA A 10 10.41 -13.00 -3.35
C ALA A 10 9.01 -12.92 -3.98
N VAL A 11 8.28 -14.03 -3.99
CA VAL A 11 6.95 -14.11 -4.62
C VAL A 11 6.01 -14.89 -3.72
N ALA A 12 4.81 -14.34 -3.48
CA ALA A 12 3.74 -15.02 -2.76
C ALA A 12 2.37 -14.43 -3.18
N ASP A 13 1.37 -15.29 -3.40
CA ASP A 13 -0.05 -14.90 -3.56
C ASP A 13 -0.31 -13.68 -4.49
N GLY A 14 0.28 -13.69 -5.69
CA GLY A 14 0.10 -12.60 -6.66
C GLY A 14 0.85 -11.30 -6.31
N THR A 15 1.73 -11.36 -5.31
CA THR A 15 2.64 -10.30 -4.89
C THR A 15 4.08 -10.70 -5.21
N VAL A 16 4.85 -9.76 -5.73
CA VAL A 16 6.29 -9.87 -5.97
C VAL A 16 6.98 -8.76 -5.19
N MET A 17 8.01 -9.10 -4.44
CA MET A 17 8.89 -8.14 -3.80
C MET A 17 10.26 -8.22 -4.45
N VAL A 18 10.82 -7.06 -4.80
CA VAL A 18 12.11 -6.95 -5.49
C VAL A 18 13.03 -6.01 -4.72
N GLY A 19 14.23 -6.46 -4.40
CA GLY A 19 15.26 -5.63 -3.77
C GLY A 19 16.08 -4.83 -4.79
N ALA A 20 16.48 -3.63 -4.39
CA ALA A 20 17.43 -2.75 -5.07
C ALA A 20 18.37 -2.16 -4.02
N HIS A 21 19.34 -2.96 -3.58
CA HIS A 21 20.17 -2.62 -2.42
C HIS A 21 21.13 -1.45 -2.66
N GLN A 22 21.32 -1.01 -3.91
CA GLN A 22 22.10 0.18 -4.24
C GLN A 22 21.22 1.36 -4.65
N GLU A 23 19.93 1.30 -4.38
CA GLU A 23 19.08 2.46 -4.60
C GLU A 23 19.44 3.60 -3.65
N ASP A 24 19.54 4.80 -4.20
CA ASP A 24 19.87 6.01 -3.48
C ASP A 24 18.57 6.74 -3.12
N SER A 25 18.38 7.13 -1.85
CA SER A 25 17.31 8.04 -1.40
C SER A 25 17.34 8.15 0.13
N ASN A 26 17.17 9.35 0.69
CA ASN A 26 17.04 9.54 2.15
C ASN A 26 15.63 9.26 2.68
N ALA A 27 14.71 8.84 1.80
CA ALA A 27 13.36 8.48 2.20
C ALA A 27 13.35 7.39 3.28
N THR A 28 12.35 7.43 4.16
CA THR A 28 12.13 6.41 5.18
C THR A 28 10.73 5.81 5.04
N GLY A 29 10.57 4.56 5.46
CA GLY A 29 9.26 3.90 5.50
C GLY A 29 8.67 3.60 4.12
N LEU A 30 7.41 3.99 3.90
CA LEU A 30 6.63 3.60 2.72
C LEU A 30 6.41 4.78 1.77
N ASN A 31 6.67 4.56 0.49
CA ASN A 31 6.34 5.45 -0.64
C ASN A 31 6.93 6.86 -0.52
N GLY A 32 8.17 6.95 -0.05
CA GLY A 32 8.95 8.19 -0.15
C GLY A 32 9.36 8.52 -1.59
N ASP A 33 10.15 9.58 -1.73
CA ASP A 33 10.62 10.06 -3.02
C ASP A 33 11.70 9.13 -3.60
N GLN A 34 11.34 8.45 -4.69
CA GLN A 34 12.21 7.55 -5.46
C GLN A 34 13.13 8.29 -6.43
N ALA A 35 12.95 9.61 -6.61
CA ALA A 35 13.83 10.43 -7.43
C ALA A 35 14.90 11.14 -6.58
N ASP A 36 14.78 11.10 -5.26
CA ASP A 36 15.85 11.55 -4.37
C ASP A 36 17.05 10.62 -4.52
N ASN A 37 18.27 11.16 -4.49
CA ASN A 37 19.52 10.41 -4.57
C ASN A 37 20.49 10.87 -3.47
N SER A 38 19.97 11.43 -2.36
CA SER A 38 20.79 12.11 -1.35
C SER A 38 21.44 11.19 -0.31
N ALA A 39 21.10 9.89 -0.28
CA ALA A 39 21.70 8.89 0.58
C ALA A 39 22.14 7.65 -0.23
N ASN A 40 23.42 7.62 -0.59
CA ASN A 40 23.98 6.62 -1.51
C ASN A 40 23.87 5.19 -0.96
N ASN A 41 23.49 4.22 -1.79
CA ASN A 41 23.41 2.80 -1.44
C ASN A 41 22.62 2.51 -0.16
N SER A 42 21.72 3.39 0.22
CA SER A 42 20.88 3.20 1.40
C SER A 42 19.86 2.07 1.15
N GLY A 43 19.54 1.84 -0.12
CA GLY A 43 18.83 0.69 -0.64
C GLY A 43 17.32 0.80 -0.49
N ALA A 44 16.61 0.01 -1.28
CA ALA A 44 15.16 -0.05 -1.30
C ALA A 44 14.63 -1.46 -1.57
N ALA A 45 13.35 -1.66 -1.29
CA ALA A 45 12.59 -2.78 -1.81
C ALA A 45 11.26 -2.33 -2.42
N TYR A 46 10.82 -3.01 -3.47
CA TYR A 46 9.65 -2.66 -4.25
C TYR A 46 8.66 -3.79 -4.19
N ILE A 47 7.38 -3.46 -4.00
CA ILE A 47 6.30 -4.46 -4.00
C ILE A 47 5.47 -4.23 -5.24
N PHE A 48 5.25 -5.28 -6.00
CA PHE A 48 4.37 -5.33 -7.15
C PHE A 48 3.24 -6.31 -6.87
N THR A 49 2.03 -5.99 -7.32
CA THR A 49 0.92 -6.94 -7.32
C THR A 49 0.38 -7.10 -8.73
N ARG A 50 -0.15 -8.29 -8.99
CA ARG A 50 -0.79 -8.63 -10.24
C ARG A 50 -2.30 -8.50 -10.11
N THR A 51 -2.95 -7.96 -11.13
CA THR A 51 -4.35 -8.33 -11.36
C THR A 51 -4.62 -8.53 -12.84
N GLY A 52 -5.34 -9.61 -13.14
CA GLY A 52 -5.39 -10.14 -14.51
C GLY A 52 -3.98 -10.46 -14.98
N GLU A 53 -3.53 -9.79 -16.03
CA GLU A 53 -2.18 -9.94 -16.60
C GLU A 53 -1.24 -8.77 -16.28
N ILE A 54 -1.73 -7.74 -15.58
CA ILE A 54 -1.00 -6.50 -15.35
C ILE A 54 -0.30 -6.59 -13.99
N TRP A 55 1.01 -6.39 -13.99
CA TRP A 55 1.80 -6.13 -12.79
C TRP A 55 1.95 -4.63 -12.59
N SER A 56 1.88 -4.21 -11.34
CA SER A 56 1.95 -2.80 -10.97
C SER A 56 2.69 -2.63 -9.66
N GLN A 57 3.54 -1.61 -9.57
CA GLN A 57 4.18 -1.25 -8.32
C GLN A 57 3.11 -0.77 -7.36
N GLN A 58 2.98 -1.49 -6.26
CA GLN A 58 2.13 -1.11 -5.15
C GLN A 58 2.92 -0.40 -4.06
N ALA A 59 4.21 -0.65 -3.85
CA ALA A 59 4.94 0.14 -2.86
C ALA A 59 6.43 0.24 -3.15
N TYR A 60 7.01 1.28 -2.56
CA TYR A 60 8.43 1.49 -2.39
C TYR A 60 8.74 1.52 -0.88
N LEU A 61 9.65 0.67 -0.43
CA LEU A 61 10.00 0.45 0.98
C LEU A 61 11.43 0.90 1.23
N LYS A 62 11.60 1.65 2.31
CA LYS A 62 12.87 2.08 2.88
C LYS A 62 12.97 1.67 4.34
N ALA A 63 14.20 1.57 4.84
CA ALA A 63 14.46 1.42 6.27
C ALA A 63 13.85 2.58 7.06
N SER A 64 13.45 2.34 8.31
CA SER A 64 12.92 3.39 9.19
C SER A 64 13.98 4.42 9.63
N ASN A 65 15.24 4.03 9.56
CA ASN A 65 16.46 4.74 9.95
C ASN A 65 17.44 4.70 8.76
N THR A 66 16.95 5.04 7.58
CA THR A 66 17.73 4.98 6.34
C THR A 66 19.01 5.80 6.45
N ASP A 67 20.16 5.13 6.34
CA ASP A 67 21.47 5.75 6.25
C ASP A 67 22.26 5.28 5.01
N GLU A 68 23.28 6.07 4.65
CA GLU A 68 24.16 5.78 3.51
C GLU A 68 24.88 4.43 3.71
N GLY A 69 24.81 3.56 2.71
CA GLY A 69 25.50 2.26 2.74
C GLY A 69 24.87 1.20 3.63
N ASP A 70 23.59 1.35 4.03
CA ASP A 70 22.87 0.31 4.76
C ASP A 70 22.50 -0.90 3.87
N TYR A 71 22.40 -0.69 2.56
CA TYR A 71 22.05 -1.71 1.57
C TYR A 71 20.72 -2.43 1.87
N PHE A 72 19.70 -1.67 2.28
CA PHE A 72 18.35 -2.19 2.48
C PHE A 72 17.81 -2.81 1.17
N GLY A 73 17.21 -4.00 1.25
CA GLY A 73 16.76 -4.73 0.05
C GLY A 73 17.77 -5.78 -0.44
N SER A 74 18.89 -5.95 0.26
CA SER A 74 19.88 -7.01 -0.03
C SER A 74 19.31 -8.43 0.03
N ALA A 75 18.29 -8.65 0.86
CA ALA A 75 17.50 -9.86 0.90
C ALA A 75 16.03 -9.51 1.18
N VAL A 76 15.09 -10.25 0.58
CA VAL A 76 13.66 -10.05 0.75
C VAL A 76 12.93 -11.37 0.95
N THR A 77 11.86 -11.37 1.73
CA THR A 77 10.93 -12.51 1.86
C THR A 77 9.51 -12.03 2.15
N ILE A 78 8.52 -12.86 1.79
CA ILE A 78 7.10 -12.60 1.98
C ILE A 78 6.47 -13.79 2.71
N ALA A 79 5.70 -13.52 3.76
CA ALA A 79 4.90 -14.51 4.48
C ALA A 79 3.53 -13.92 4.85
N GLY A 80 2.51 -14.19 4.04
CA GLY A 80 1.19 -13.56 4.20
C GLY A 80 1.27 -12.05 3.99
N ASP A 81 0.78 -11.27 4.96
CA ASP A 81 0.84 -9.80 4.94
C ASP A 81 2.15 -9.20 5.48
N LEU A 82 3.06 -10.06 5.95
CA LEU A 82 4.35 -9.68 6.51
C LEU A 82 5.43 -9.82 5.44
N VAL A 83 6.24 -8.77 5.30
CA VAL A 83 7.48 -8.82 4.52
C VAL A 83 8.66 -8.61 5.45
N ALA A 84 9.79 -9.24 5.12
CA ALA A 84 11.05 -8.97 5.80
C ALA A 84 12.10 -8.53 4.78
N VAL A 85 12.91 -7.55 5.16
CA VAL A 85 13.97 -6.98 4.31
C VAL A 85 15.28 -6.91 5.07
N GLY A 86 16.34 -7.45 4.48
CA GLY A 86 17.68 -7.36 5.02
C GLY A 86 18.41 -6.09 4.58
N ALA A 87 19.17 -5.51 5.50
CA ALA A 87 20.12 -4.43 5.27
C ALA A 87 21.45 -4.84 5.92
N TYR A 88 22.36 -5.44 5.14
CA TYR A 88 23.58 -6.00 5.74
C TYR A 88 24.59 -4.92 6.16
N GLY A 89 24.48 -3.70 5.62
CA GLY A 89 25.39 -2.58 5.91
C GLY A 89 25.04 -1.82 7.18
N GLU A 90 23.83 -2.01 7.70
CA GLU A 90 23.33 -1.30 8.89
C GLU A 90 24.29 -1.44 10.08
N ALA A 91 24.50 -0.33 10.79
CA ALA A 91 25.62 -0.17 11.72
C ALA A 91 25.22 -0.10 13.21
N SER A 92 24.01 -0.51 13.57
CA SER A 92 23.56 -0.52 14.96
C SER A 92 24.19 -1.65 15.77
N ASN A 93 24.58 -1.31 17.00
CA ASN A 93 25.03 -2.28 18.00
C ASN A 93 23.88 -2.87 18.83
N ALA A 94 22.63 -2.59 18.46
CA ALA A 94 21.45 -3.13 19.12
C ALA A 94 21.47 -4.66 19.12
N THR A 95 21.07 -5.24 20.25
CA THR A 95 20.86 -6.69 20.36
C THR A 95 19.37 -6.95 20.62
N GLY A 96 18.85 -8.07 20.09
CA GLY A 96 17.43 -8.39 20.19
C GLY A 96 16.57 -7.66 19.16
N VAL A 97 15.26 -7.56 19.44
CA VAL A 97 14.26 -6.96 18.54
C VAL A 97 13.90 -5.56 19.05
N ASN A 98 13.78 -4.58 18.15
CA ASN A 98 13.42 -3.19 18.45
C ASN A 98 14.39 -2.47 19.41
N GLY A 99 15.71 -2.69 19.24
CA GLY A 99 16.73 -1.92 19.94
C GLY A 99 16.93 -0.52 19.35
N ASP A 100 17.98 0.18 19.80
CA ASP A 100 18.32 1.52 19.31
C ASP A 100 18.86 1.49 17.88
N GLN A 101 17.95 1.67 16.93
CA GLN A 101 18.20 1.77 15.49
C GLN A 101 18.84 3.10 15.06
N GLY A 102 19.05 4.07 15.96
CA GLY A 102 19.82 5.28 15.65
C GLY A 102 21.31 5.15 15.95
N ASN A 103 21.74 4.02 16.51
CA ASN A 103 23.15 3.76 16.77
C ASN A 103 23.87 3.38 15.48
N ASN A 104 25.04 3.98 15.22
CA ASN A 104 25.89 3.65 14.07
C ASN A 104 27.32 3.29 14.50
N SER A 105 27.47 2.65 15.67
CA SER A 105 28.78 2.37 16.28
C SER A 105 29.37 1.00 15.92
N ALA A 106 28.66 0.15 15.20
CA ALA A 106 29.07 -1.21 14.87
C ALA A 106 28.89 -1.50 13.37
N PHE A 107 29.87 -1.05 12.57
CA PHE A 107 29.89 -1.20 11.12
C PHE A 107 29.49 -2.61 10.63
N ILE A 108 28.51 -2.66 9.71
CA ILE A 108 28.09 -3.91 9.02
C ILE A 108 27.61 -4.98 10.02
N SER A 109 26.95 -4.57 11.09
CA SER A 109 26.29 -5.51 12.01
C SER A 109 25.05 -6.12 11.39
N GLY A 110 24.40 -5.36 10.51
CA GLY A 110 23.25 -5.74 9.72
C GLY A 110 21.95 -5.73 10.51
N ALA A 111 20.85 -5.52 9.80
CA ALA A 111 19.52 -5.50 10.36
C ALA A 111 18.51 -6.24 9.47
N VAL A 112 17.40 -6.66 10.07
CA VAL A 112 16.22 -7.15 9.36
C VAL A 112 15.02 -6.32 9.77
N TYR A 113 14.34 -5.76 8.77
CA TYR A 113 13.16 -4.93 8.94
C TYR A 113 11.92 -5.75 8.61
N LEU A 114 10.95 -5.74 9.52
CA LEU A 114 9.67 -6.43 9.37
C LEU A 114 8.57 -5.41 9.12
N ASN A 115 7.97 -5.45 7.93
CA ASN A 115 6.93 -4.50 7.54
C ASN A 115 5.63 -5.22 7.21
N ARG A 116 4.50 -4.58 7.51
CA ARG A 116 3.17 -4.96 6.99
C ARG A 116 2.61 -3.82 6.17
N PRO A 117 3.04 -3.67 4.90
CA PRO A 117 2.64 -2.55 4.07
C PRO A 117 1.12 -2.50 3.92
N ARG A 118 0.52 -1.34 4.20
CA ARG A 118 -0.92 -1.10 4.15
C ARG A 118 -1.23 0.18 3.38
N TYR A 119 -2.38 0.20 2.72
CA TYR A 119 -2.95 1.39 2.10
C TYR A 119 -4.27 1.79 2.75
N PRO A 120 -4.54 3.11 2.90
CA PRO A 120 -5.87 3.59 3.21
C PRO A 120 -6.81 3.27 2.03
N LEU A 121 -7.82 2.45 2.29
CA LEU A 121 -9.02 2.36 1.47
C LEU A 121 -10.07 3.28 2.08
N THR A 122 -10.39 4.36 1.37
CA THR A 122 -11.39 5.35 1.80
C THR A 122 -12.66 5.19 0.98
N ILE A 123 -13.78 4.99 1.68
CA ILE A 123 -15.13 5.00 1.10
C ILE A 123 -15.77 6.34 1.45
N MET A 124 -16.30 7.03 0.46
CA MET A 124 -17.04 8.29 0.60
C MET A 124 -18.40 8.11 -0.08
N PRO A 125 -19.52 8.43 0.58
CA PRO A 125 -20.84 8.36 -0.04
C PRO A 125 -20.99 9.52 -1.02
N ASP A 126 -21.68 9.24 -2.11
CA ASP A 126 -22.13 10.24 -3.06
C ASP A 126 -23.66 10.34 -2.98
N GLY A 127 -24.17 11.01 -1.94
CA GLY A 127 -25.61 11.16 -1.69
C GLY A 127 -25.99 11.34 -0.21
N THR A 128 -27.29 11.46 0.08
CA THR A 128 -27.84 11.62 1.45
C THR A 128 -28.40 10.33 2.04
N GLY A 129 -28.27 9.20 1.33
CA GLY A 129 -28.65 7.88 1.85
C GLY A 129 -27.86 7.56 3.12
N THR A 130 -28.48 6.81 4.02
CA THR A 130 -27.89 6.40 5.31
C THR A 130 -27.62 4.89 5.35
N GLY A 131 -27.60 4.26 4.18
CA GLY A 131 -27.20 2.86 4.01
C GLY A 131 -25.79 2.57 4.51
N SER A 132 -25.42 1.30 4.53
CA SER A 132 -24.12 0.84 5.04
C SER A 132 -23.23 0.29 3.92
N VAL A 133 -21.92 0.35 4.17
CA VAL A 133 -20.91 -0.38 3.38
C VAL A 133 -20.13 -1.28 4.32
N VAL A 134 -20.05 -2.56 3.96
CA VAL A 134 -19.24 -3.56 4.66
C VAL A 134 -18.20 -4.18 3.73
N SER A 135 -17.07 -4.66 4.28
CA SER A 135 -16.02 -5.33 3.51
C SER A 135 -15.78 -6.79 3.89
N ILE A 136 -15.21 -7.56 2.97
CA ILE A 136 -14.58 -8.86 3.21
C ILE A 136 -13.15 -8.83 2.66
N PRO A 137 -12.10 -9.10 3.47
CA PRO A 137 -12.15 -9.33 4.92
C PRO A 137 -12.79 -8.18 5.71
N ALA A 138 -13.40 -8.50 6.85
CA ALA A 138 -14.12 -7.53 7.68
C ALA A 138 -13.14 -6.45 8.19
N GLY A 139 -13.55 -5.19 8.09
CA GLY A 139 -12.71 -4.05 8.47
C GLY A 139 -13.31 -2.69 8.09
N ILE A 140 -14.19 -2.66 7.09
CA ILE A 140 -15.08 -1.52 6.81
C ILE A 140 -16.47 -1.89 7.34
N ASP A 141 -17.00 -1.06 8.23
CA ASP A 141 -18.37 -1.11 8.71
C ASP A 141 -18.75 0.26 9.27
N CYS A 142 -19.03 1.24 8.40
CA CYS A 142 -19.52 2.54 8.84
C CYS A 142 -20.33 3.25 7.74
N GLY A 143 -21.29 4.09 8.18
CA GLY A 143 -22.41 4.53 7.36
C GLY A 143 -22.13 5.63 6.33
N VAL A 144 -21.17 6.54 6.56
CA VAL A 144 -20.87 7.61 5.60
C VAL A 144 -19.43 7.56 5.11
N THR A 145 -18.45 8.17 5.78
CA THR A 145 -17.04 8.12 5.33
C THR A 145 -16.22 7.19 6.20
N CYS A 146 -15.49 6.26 5.57
CA CYS A 146 -14.72 5.23 6.26
C CYS A 146 -13.37 5.06 5.60
N THR A 147 -12.29 5.26 6.37
CA THR A 147 -10.93 4.89 5.94
C THR A 147 -10.46 3.70 6.75
N VAL A 148 -10.04 2.62 6.08
CA VAL A 148 -9.41 1.46 6.72
C VAL A 148 -8.04 1.21 6.09
N GLN A 149 -7.11 0.66 6.87
CA GLN A 149 -5.79 0.25 6.38
C GLN A 149 -5.82 -1.21 5.89
N ILE A 150 -5.77 -1.39 4.58
CA ILE A 150 -5.77 -2.71 3.93
C ILE A 150 -4.35 -3.13 3.60
N ALA A 151 -3.98 -4.38 3.89
CA ALA A 151 -2.66 -4.89 3.50
C ALA A 151 -2.49 -4.88 1.98
N ILE A 152 -1.31 -4.48 1.51
CA ILE A 152 -0.99 -4.49 0.07
C ILE A 152 -1.22 -5.89 -0.51
N GLY A 153 -1.84 -5.94 -1.70
CA GLY A 153 -2.16 -7.20 -2.38
C GLY A 153 -3.44 -7.88 -1.90
N SER A 154 -4.11 -7.37 -0.86
CA SER A 154 -5.40 -7.92 -0.43
C SER A 154 -6.48 -7.69 -1.48
N ILE A 155 -7.26 -8.73 -1.78
CA ILE A 155 -8.52 -8.60 -2.49
C ILE A 155 -9.59 -8.20 -1.47
N VAL A 156 -10.21 -7.04 -1.65
CA VAL A 156 -11.31 -6.55 -0.80
C VAL A 156 -12.61 -6.58 -1.59
N THR A 157 -13.60 -7.30 -1.06
CA THR A 157 -14.98 -7.27 -1.59
C THR A 157 -15.80 -6.30 -0.76
N LEU A 158 -16.48 -5.35 -1.41
CA LEU A 158 -17.36 -4.39 -0.75
C LEU A 158 -18.83 -4.72 -1.04
N THR A 159 -19.67 -4.66 -0.01
CA THR A 159 -21.13 -4.82 -0.13
C THR A 159 -21.81 -3.57 0.39
N ALA A 160 -22.59 -2.91 -0.46
CA ALA A 160 -23.43 -1.78 -0.07
C ALA A 160 -24.87 -2.25 0.19
N THR A 161 -25.47 -1.79 1.28
CA THR A 161 -26.89 -1.99 1.58
C THR A 161 -27.57 -0.64 1.67
N ALA A 162 -28.50 -0.37 0.76
CA ALA A 162 -29.30 0.86 0.81
C ALA A 162 -30.30 0.83 1.97
N ASP A 163 -30.59 1.98 2.56
CA ASP A 163 -31.70 2.13 3.50
C ASP A 163 -33.06 2.13 2.76
N PRO A 164 -34.20 1.89 3.43
CA PRO A 164 -35.50 1.69 2.77
C PRO A 164 -35.97 2.82 1.85
N ASN A 165 -35.42 4.04 1.99
CA ASN A 165 -35.79 5.21 1.19
C ASN A 165 -34.67 5.65 0.23
N SER A 166 -33.62 4.85 0.08
CA SER A 166 -32.53 5.08 -0.87
C SER A 166 -32.33 3.89 -1.78
N SER A 167 -31.57 4.11 -2.85
CA SER A 167 -31.17 3.06 -3.79
C SER A 167 -29.66 3.11 -4.01
N PHE A 168 -29.00 1.96 -3.98
CA PHE A 168 -27.61 1.85 -4.37
C PHE A 168 -27.50 1.84 -5.90
N THR A 169 -26.92 2.89 -6.48
CA THR A 169 -26.84 3.09 -7.94
C THR A 169 -25.54 2.59 -8.56
N GLY A 170 -24.53 2.31 -7.73
CA GLY A 170 -23.24 1.80 -8.15
C GLY A 170 -22.08 2.41 -7.35
N TRP A 171 -20.88 1.90 -7.61
CA TRP A 171 -19.63 2.45 -7.07
C TRP A 171 -19.02 3.45 -8.06
N SER A 172 -18.20 4.40 -7.59
CA SER A 172 -17.47 5.37 -8.44
C SER A 172 -16.01 5.59 -7.99
N GLY A 173 -15.16 6.10 -8.91
CA GLY A 173 -13.70 6.31 -8.79
C GLY A 173 -12.85 5.35 -9.67
N GLY A 174 -11.52 5.28 -9.50
CA GLY A 174 -10.61 4.56 -10.42
C GLY A 174 -10.47 3.03 -10.31
N LEU A 175 -11.14 2.22 -11.16
CA LEU A 175 -11.02 0.76 -11.38
C LEU A 175 -11.82 -0.21 -10.47
N ILE A 176 -13.15 -0.12 -10.65
CA ILE A 176 -14.15 -1.00 -10.05
C ILE A 176 -14.33 -2.15 -11.01
N THR A 177 -13.93 -3.33 -10.57
CA THR A 177 -14.12 -4.54 -11.34
C THR A 177 -15.52 -5.06 -11.06
N THR A 178 -16.53 -4.54 -11.77
CA THR A 178 -17.90 -5.10 -11.66
C THR A 178 -17.99 -6.53 -12.18
N THR A 179 -16.93 -7.02 -12.84
CA THR A 179 -16.50 -8.43 -12.89
C THR A 179 -15.03 -8.43 -13.36
N THR A 180 -14.02 -8.86 -12.57
CA THR A 180 -12.55 -8.90 -12.93
C THR A 180 -11.85 -7.54 -13.29
N PRO A 181 -10.50 -7.41 -13.48
CA PRO A 181 -9.27 -7.18 -12.65
C PRO A 181 -8.71 -5.70 -12.50
N SER A 182 -7.81 -5.43 -11.49
CA SER A 182 -6.81 -4.30 -11.20
C SER A 182 -7.12 -2.85 -11.58
N LEU A 183 -6.89 -1.77 -10.81
CA LEU A 183 -5.67 -1.30 -10.10
C LEU A 183 -5.95 0.04 -9.32
N SER A 184 -5.07 0.38 -8.37
CA SER A 184 -5.03 1.42 -7.30
C SER A 184 -5.47 2.90 -7.51
N GLN A 185 -5.78 3.52 -6.35
CA GLN A 185 -6.01 4.94 -5.96
C GLN A 185 -7.43 5.52 -6.15
N TRP A 186 -8.03 6.02 -5.06
CA TRP A 186 -9.44 6.45 -5.02
C TRP A 186 -9.70 7.69 -4.17
N THR A 187 -10.31 8.70 -4.81
CA THR A 187 -11.15 9.73 -4.20
C THR A 187 -12.40 9.87 -5.09
N ALA A 188 -13.60 9.87 -4.53
CA ALA A 188 -14.85 10.03 -5.29
C ALA A 188 -15.61 11.28 -4.83
N THR A 189 -15.93 12.17 -5.76
CA THR A 189 -16.85 13.31 -5.57
C THR A 189 -17.69 13.52 -6.82
N LYS A 190 -18.97 13.90 -6.67
CA LYS A 190 -19.83 14.32 -7.79
C LYS A 190 -20.76 15.50 -7.44
N PRO A 191 -21.07 16.40 -8.40
CA PRO A 191 -22.10 17.43 -8.25
C PRO A 191 -23.51 16.92 -8.63
N LEU A 192 -24.51 17.40 -7.89
CA LEU A 192 -25.93 17.02 -8.02
C LEU A 192 -26.68 17.86 -9.08
N LEU A 193 -27.61 17.24 -9.81
CA LEU A 193 -28.69 17.93 -10.51
C LEU A 193 -30.05 17.61 -9.84
N PRO A 194 -31.00 18.57 -9.80
CA PRO A 194 -32.29 18.41 -9.14
C PRO A 194 -33.25 17.46 -9.90
N PRO A 195 -34.27 16.90 -9.22
CA PRO A 195 -35.24 15.99 -9.84
C PRO A 195 -36.08 16.70 -10.91
N SER A 196 -36.35 16.01 -12.02
CA SER A 196 -37.26 16.51 -13.06
C SER A 196 -38.71 16.57 -12.54
N PRO A 197 -39.49 17.60 -12.91
CA PRO A 197 -40.89 17.72 -12.50
C PRO A 197 -41.73 16.61 -13.15
N SER A 198 -42.54 15.93 -12.34
CA SER A 198 -43.51 14.94 -12.79
C SER A 198 -44.57 15.61 -13.69
N THR A 199 -44.74 15.11 -14.90
CA THR A 199 -45.91 15.39 -15.73
C THR A 199 -47.13 14.72 -15.11
N ASN A 200 -47.98 15.49 -14.43
CA ASN A 200 -49.35 15.06 -14.15
C ASN A 200 -50.22 15.41 -15.35
N THR A 201 -50.75 14.36 -16.00
CA THR A 201 -51.83 14.43 -16.97
C THR A 201 -53.11 14.02 -16.28
N SER A 202 -54.01 15.00 -16.08
CA SER A 202 -55.47 14.97 -16.17
C SER A 202 -56.05 16.11 -15.33
#